data_AF-A0A1F9TYK7-F1
#
_entry.id   AF-A0A1F9TYK7-F1
#
_cell.length_a   1.000
_cell.length_b   1.000
_cell.length_c   1.000
_cell.angle_alpha   90.00
_cell.angle_beta   90.00
_cell.angle_gamma   90.00
#
_symmetry.space_group_name_H-M   'P 1'
#
loop_
_entity.id
_entity.type
_entity.pdbx_description
1 polymer ?
#
loop_
_entity_poly.entity_id
_entity_poly.type
_entity_poly.pdbx_seq_one_letter_code
_entity_poly.pdbx_strand_id
1 'polypeptide(L)'
;MPQPISSRDDIKTDAFQERLKAALEWIAAHRQTFFSVVGTVAVVIAVAVFVVTNFRSLNQQAWERYNRGAHDDVINNFGRTKAASYSLLAKGDQFYSEKKFAESQDAYRKCLANNPPQIIIPFALSGLGAAQEDSGDYAGAIDSYKKFTSNHPDHILAPKIYESLARVYEISKNLDAAKEIYEKIITMFPDSLWAQNARGRYQALAPMPFQEKPK
;
A
#
# COMPACT_ATOMS: atom_id res chain seq x y z
N MET A 1 -11.87 73.71 -23.21
CA MET A 1 -10.64 72.91 -23.28
C MET A 1 -11.02 71.45 -23.04
N PRO A 2 -10.74 70.51 -23.96
CA PRO A 2 -11.05 69.10 -23.76
C PRO A 2 -10.09 68.50 -22.70
N GLN A 3 -10.65 67.84 -21.69
CA GLN A 3 -9.89 67.11 -20.68
C GLN A 3 -9.12 65.96 -21.36
N PRO A 4 -7.83 65.73 -21.04
CA PRO A 4 -7.08 64.64 -21.64
C PRO A 4 -7.69 63.29 -21.21
N ILE A 5 -7.97 62.43 -22.19
CA ILE A 5 -8.48 61.08 -21.96
C ILE A 5 -7.33 60.25 -21.40
N SER A 6 -7.36 60.00 -20.09
CA SER A 6 -6.42 59.13 -19.39
C SER A 6 -6.36 57.77 -20.08
N SER A 7 -5.16 57.31 -20.46
CA SER A 7 -5.02 56.05 -21.19
C SER A 7 -5.33 54.86 -20.27
N ARG A 8 -5.72 53.71 -20.83
CA ARG A 8 -6.06 52.50 -20.04
C ARG A 8 -4.90 52.02 -19.17
N ASP A 9 -3.67 52.31 -19.56
CA ASP A 9 -2.48 51.94 -18.81
C ASP A 9 -2.24 52.90 -17.64
N ASP A 10 -2.55 54.20 -17.80
CA ASP A 10 -2.52 55.18 -16.70
C ASP A 10 -3.54 54.81 -15.61
N ILE A 11 -4.76 54.41 -16.00
CA ILE A 11 -5.81 54.00 -15.04
C ILE A 11 -5.41 52.74 -14.25
N LYS A 12 -4.75 51.76 -14.90
CA LYS A 12 -4.25 50.56 -14.21
C LYS A 12 -3.09 50.89 -13.27
N THR A 13 -2.25 51.84 -13.66
CA THR A 13 -1.10 52.28 -12.88
C THR A 13 -1.58 53.06 -11.66
N ASP A 14 -2.51 54.00 -11.83
CA ASP A 14 -3.10 54.79 -10.74
C ASP A 14 -3.87 53.91 -9.75
N ALA A 15 -4.70 52.99 -10.24
CA ALA A 15 -5.41 52.03 -9.38
C ALA A 15 -4.46 51.12 -8.59
N PHE A 16 -3.29 50.79 -9.16
CA PHE A 16 -2.24 50.07 -8.46
C PHE A 16 -1.55 50.95 -7.40
N GLN A 17 -1.23 52.21 -7.74
CA GLN A 17 -0.60 53.16 -6.81
C GLN A 17 -1.51 53.48 -5.62
N GLU A 18 -2.80 53.66 -5.84
CA GLU A 18 -3.77 53.88 -4.76
C GLU A 18 -3.87 52.68 -3.83
N ARG A 19 -3.94 51.47 -4.38
CA ARG A 19 -3.94 50.22 -3.60
C ARG A 19 -2.64 50.03 -2.83
N LEU A 20 -1.49 50.37 -3.44
CA LEU A 20 -0.18 50.32 -2.81
C LEU A 20 -0.10 51.30 -1.63
N LYS A 21 -0.56 52.53 -1.85
CA LYS A 21 -0.58 53.57 -0.82
C LYS A 21 -1.49 53.16 0.35
N ALA A 22 -2.70 52.70 0.06
CA ALA A 22 -3.63 52.19 1.07
C ALA A 22 -3.05 51.01 1.86
N ALA A 23 -2.35 50.09 1.19
CA ALA A 23 -1.67 48.98 1.84
C ALA A 23 -0.51 49.46 2.74
N LEU A 24 0.30 50.43 2.29
CA LEU A 24 1.39 51.00 3.07
C LEU A 24 0.89 51.78 4.30
N GLU A 25 -0.18 52.56 4.14
CA GLU A 25 -0.83 53.27 5.26
C GLU A 25 -1.41 52.28 6.28
N TRP A 26 -2.05 51.21 5.81
CA TRP A 26 -2.55 50.15 6.68
C TRP A 26 -1.42 49.42 7.42
N ILE A 27 -0.32 49.08 6.73
CA ILE A 27 0.88 48.48 7.34
C ILE A 27 1.50 49.42 8.37
N ALA A 28 1.59 50.72 8.08
CA ALA A 28 2.13 51.70 9.02
C ALA A 28 1.27 51.81 10.29
N ALA A 29 -0.06 51.78 10.14
CA ALA A 29 -1.01 51.78 11.24
C ALA A 29 -0.99 50.46 12.05
N HIS A 30 -0.68 49.33 11.40
CA HIS A 30 -0.73 47.98 11.98
C HIS A 30 0.65 47.30 12.03
N ARG A 31 1.74 48.08 12.15
CA ARG A 31 3.12 47.57 11.98
C ARG A 31 3.45 46.37 12.88
N GLN A 32 3.00 46.41 14.13
CA GLN A 32 3.29 45.37 15.11
C GLN A 32 2.62 44.04 14.74
N THR A 33 1.34 44.08 14.34
CA THR A 33 0.58 42.89 13.91
C THR A 33 1.03 42.40 12.53
N PHE A 34 1.39 43.31 11.62
CA PHE A 34 1.89 42.93 10.30
C PHE A 34 3.22 42.18 10.39
N PHE A 35 4.23 42.74 11.10
CA PHE A 35 5.52 42.06 11.26
C PHE A 35 5.42 40.79 12.11
N SER A 36 4.52 40.73 13.09
CA SER A 36 4.29 39.48 13.82
C SER A 36 3.69 38.39 12.93
N VAL A 37 2.69 38.71 12.11
CA VAL A 37 2.08 37.75 11.18
C VAL A 37 3.08 37.28 10.13
N VAL A 38 3.82 38.20 9.50
CA VAL A 38 4.85 37.87 8.52
C VAL A 38 5.97 37.02 9.16
N GLY A 39 6.42 37.40 10.36
CA GLY A 39 7.40 36.64 11.13
C GLY A 39 6.93 35.22 11.45
N THR A 40 5.69 35.06 11.92
CA THR A 40 5.10 33.75 12.18
C THR A 40 5.00 32.91 10.91
N VAL A 41 4.53 33.49 9.79
CA VAL A 41 4.45 32.79 8.50
C VAL A 41 5.83 32.36 8.02
N ALA A 42 6.84 33.23 8.12
CA ALA A 42 8.21 32.91 7.73
C ALA A 42 8.80 31.75 8.55
N VAL A 43 8.57 31.73 9.87
CA VAL A 43 8.98 30.63 10.74
C VAL A 43 8.26 29.33 10.37
N VAL A 44 6.94 29.37 10.13
CA VAL A 44 6.17 28.19 9.72
C VAL A 44 6.70 27.63 8.39
N ILE A 45 6.99 28.50 7.41
CA ILE A 45 7.57 28.08 6.13
C ILE A 45 8.95 27.47 6.34
N ALA A 46 9.82 28.10 7.14
CA ALA A 46 11.16 27.60 7.41
C ALA A 46 11.12 26.22 8.10
N VAL A 47 10.23 26.04 9.08
CA VAL A 47 10.00 24.75 9.74
C VAL A 47 9.45 23.72 8.74
N ALA A 48 8.48 24.08 7.90
CA ALA A 48 7.94 23.18 6.89
C ALA A 48 9.02 22.74 5.88
N VAL A 49 9.85 23.67 5.41
CA VAL A 49 10.98 23.37 4.52
C VAL A 49 11.96 22.44 5.23
N PHE A 50 12.37 22.75 6.47
CA PHE A 50 13.28 21.91 7.25
C PHE A 50 12.73 20.49 7.45
N VAL A 51 11.45 20.35 7.81
CA VAL A 51 10.79 19.05 7.98
C VAL A 51 10.78 18.28 6.66
N VAL A 52 10.41 18.93 5.55
CA VAL A 52 10.35 18.29 4.23
C VAL A 52 11.74 17.88 3.74
N THR A 53 12.76 18.71 3.89
CA THR A 53 14.13 18.40 3.46
C THR A 53 14.75 17.31 4.32
N ASN A 54 14.58 17.37 5.64
CA ASN A 54 15.05 16.33 6.56
C ASN A 54 14.37 14.99 6.26
N PHE A 55 13.05 14.97 6.04
CA PHE A 55 12.33 13.74 5.69
C PHE A 55 12.78 13.18 4.33
N ARG A 56 12.98 14.03 3.32
CA ARG A 56 13.51 13.61 2.01
C ARG A 56 14.91 13.00 2.13
N SER A 57 15.80 13.63 2.90
CA SER A 57 17.16 13.13 3.15
C SER A 57 17.14 11.78 3.88
N LEU A 58 16.32 11.66 4.93
CA LEU A 58 16.17 10.41 5.68
C LEU A 58 15.68 9.27 4.77
N ASN A 59 14.68 9.55 3.94
CA ASN A 59 14.13 8.56 3.01
C ASN A 59 15.19 8.16 1.96
N GLN A 60 15.96 9.09 1.42
CA GLN A 60 17.05 8.77 0.48
C GLN A 60 18.08 7.82 1.12
N GLN A 61 18.54 8.13 2.34
CA GLN A 61 19.49 7.28 3.06
C GLN A 61 18.92 5.88 3.31
N ALA A 62 17.65 5.78 3.69
CA ALA A 62 16.98 4.50 3.90
C ALA A 62 16.97 3.64 2.62
N TRP A 63 16.71 4.26 1.45
CA TRP A 63 16.74 3.57 0.16
C TRP A 63 18.15 3.14 -0.27
N GLU A 64 19.16 3.97 -0.03
CA GLU A 64 20.56 3.60 -0.30
C GLU A 64 20.99 2.39 0.55
N ARG A 65 20.61 2.35 1.83
CA ARG A 65 20.88 1.22 2.73
C ARG A 65 20.12 -0.04 2.30
N TYR A 66 18.84 0.10 1.93
CA TYR A 66 18.04 -0.99 1.38
C TYR A 66 18.69 -1.59 0.12
N ASN A 67 19.12 -0.75 -0.82
CA ASN A 67 19.75 -1.20 -2.06
C ASN A 67 21.10 -1.91 -1.84
N ARG A 68 21.75 -1.69 -0.69
CA ARG A 68 22.97 -2.41 -0.28
C ARG A 68 22.67 -3.71 0.49
N GLY A 69 21.39 -4.07 0.67
CA GLY A 69 20.96 -5.24 1.44
C GLY A 69 21.04 -5.07 2.96
N ALA A 70 21.25 -3.85 3.47
CA ALA A 70 21.36 -3.57 4.90
C ALA A 70 19.99 -3.51 5.59
N HIS A 71 19.17 -4.55 5.44
CA HIS A 71 17.77 -4.56 5.86
C HIS A 71 17.57 -4.32 7.35
N ASP A 72 18.40 -4.93 8.22
CA ASP A 72 18.29 -4.74 9.68
C ASP A 72 18.60 -3.29 10.09
N ASP A 73 19.57 -2.64 9.43
CA ASP A 73 19.88 -1.22 9.64
C ASP A 73 18.69 -0.33 9.23
N VAL A 74 18.07 -0.61 8.08
CA VAL A 74 16.88 0.11 7.61
C VAL A 74 15.72 -0.04 8.60
N ILE A 75 15.47 -1.25 9.09
CA ILE A 75 14.37 -1.52 10.03
C ILE A 75 14.60 -0.77 11.35
N ASN A 76 15.81 -0.83 11.89
CA ASN A 76 16.12 -0.26 13.20
C ASN A 76 16.23 1.26 13.19
N ASN A 77 16.85 1.84 12.15
CA ASN A 77 17.19 3.27 12.10
C ASN A 77 16.25 4.08 11.21
N PHE A 78 15.51 3.44 10.30
CA PHE A 78 14.63 4.09 9.33
C PHE A 78 13.22 3.49 9.34
N GLY A 79 12.77 2.93 10.47
CA GLY A 79 11.55 2.13 10.59
C GLY A 79 10.26 2.79 10.07
N ARG A 80 10.16 4.13 10.11
CA ARG A 80 8.98 4.87 9.61
C ARG A 80 8.99 5.13 8.09
N THR A 81 10.02 4.70 7.37
CA THR A 81 10.15 4.91 5.93
C THR A 81 9.52 3.78 5.14
N LYS A 82 9.19 4.04 3.87
CA LYS A 82 8.74 2.99 2.95
C LYS A 82 9.80 1.90 2.76
N ALA A 83 11.08 2.28 2.74
CA ALA A 83 12.20 1.36 2.62
C ALA A 83 12.25 0.33 3.77
N ALA A 84 11.78 0.70 4.97
CA ALA A 84 11.64 -0.25 6.08
C ALA A 84 10.56 -1.31 5.78
N SER A 85 9.43 -0.94 5.19
CA SER A 85 8.40 -1.91 4.78
C SER A 85 8.92 -2.86 3.70
N TYR A 86 9.70 -2.36 2.72
CA TYR A 86 10.40 -3.22 1.76
C TYR A 86 11.44 -4.13 2.42
N SER A 87 12.19 -3.62 3.41
CA SER A 87 13.16 -4.42 4.16
C SER A 87 12.49 -5.53 4.98
N LEU A 88 11.34 -5.24 5.59
CA LEU A 88 10.54 -6.23 6.32
C LEU A 88 9.99 -7.32 5.39
N LEU A 89 9.52 -6.93 4.18
CA LEU A 89 9.14 -7.90 3.16
C LEU A 89 10.32 -8.82 2.78
N ALA A 90 11.48 -8.23 2.48
CA ALA A 90 12.68 -8.98 2.12
C ALA A 90 13.14 -9.93 3.24
N LYS A 91 13.08 -9.49 4.51
CA LYS A 91 13.37 -10.35 5.66
C LYS A 91 12.35 -11.48 5.80
N GLY A 92 11.07 -11.21 5.53
CA GLY A 92 10.02 -12.24 5.50
C GLY A 92 10.32 -13.33 4.47
N ASP A 93 10.69 -12.92 3.26
CA ASP A 93 11.07 -13.83 2.16
C ASP A 93 12.34 -14.63 2.51
N GLN A 94 13.35 -13.96 3.08
CA GLN A 94 14.59 -14.59 3.53
C GLN A 94 14.29 -15.67 4.58
N PHE A 95 13.58 -15.32 5.66
CA PHE A 95 13.23 -16.27 6.71
C PHE A 95 12.38 -17.43 6.19
N TYR A 96 11.46 -17.17 5.24
CA TYR A 96 10.66 -18.21 4.60
C TYR A 96 11.56 -19.21 3.86
N SER A 97 12.52 -18.73 3.05
CA SER A 97 13.48 -19.59 2.35
C SER A 97 14.38 -20.41 3.28
N GLU A 98 14.67 -19.88 4.48
CA GLU A 98 15.39 -20.56 5.55
C GLU A 98 14.49 -21.52 6.37
N LYS A 99 13.20 -21.63 6.02
CA LYS A 99 12.16 -22.39 6.75
C LYS A 99 11.94 -21.93 8.20
N LYS A 100 12.37 -20.71 8.51
CA LYS A 100 12.13 -20.03 9.79
C LYS A 100 10.75 -19.39 9.77
N PHE A 101 9.72 -20.22 9.81
CA PHE A 101 8.35 -19.78 9.55
C PHE A 101 7.83 -18.79 10.58
N ALA A 102 8.20 -18.91 11.86
CA ALA A 102 7.76 -17.97 12.89
C ALA A 102 8.32 -16.57 12.65
N GLU A 103 9.62 -16.46 12.37
CA GLU A 103 10.30 -15.20 12.06
C GLU A 103 9.80 -14.60 10.74
N SER A 104 9.52 -15.44 9.74
CA SER A 104 8.92 -15.03 8.48
C SER A 104 7.55 -14.39 8.68
N GLN A 105 6.67 -15.04 9.44
CA GLN A 105 5.35 -14.50 9.77
C GLN A 105 5.44 -13.16 10.51
N ASP A 106 6.32 -13.04 11.51
CA ASP A 106 6.54 -11.80 12.25
C ASP A 106 6.99 -10.66 11.32
N ALA A 107 7.95 -10.92 10.43
CA ALA A 107 8.44 -9.94 9.47
C ALA A 107 7.34 -9.47 8.50
N TYR A 108 6.54 -10.38 7.94
CA TYR A 108 5.41 -9.99 7.07
C TYR A 108 4.32 -9.24 7.82
N ARG A 109 3.97 -9.63 9.06
CA ARG A 109 2.99 -8.89 9.89
C ARG A 109 3.49 -7.48 10.19
N LYS A 110 4.77 -7.32 10.53
CA LYS A 110 5.40 -6.02 10.72
C LYS A 110 5.38 -5.19 9.44
N CYS A 111 5.65 -5.80 8.28
CA CYS A 111 5.54 -5.12 6.98
C CYS A 111 4.13 -4.56 6.77
N LEU A 112 3.10 -5.38 6.98
CA LEU A 112 1.69 -5.01 6.84
C LEU A 112 1.24 -3.93 7.84
N ALA A 113 1.82 -3.92 9.05
CA ALA A 113 1.55 -2.91 10.07
C ALA A 113 2.29 -1.58 9.82
N ASN A 114 3.34 -1.57 8.99
CA ASN A 114 4.21 -0.41 8.78
C ASN A 114 3.76 0.48 7.62
N ASN A 115 2.44 0.70 7.46
CA ASN A 115 1.84 1.50 6.37
C ASN A 115 2.51 1.27 5.00
N PRO A 116 2.60 0.01 4.53
CA PRO A 116 3.35 -0.33 3.34
C PRO A 116 2.74 0.31 2.09
N PRO A 117 3.54 0.57 1.04
CA PRO A 117 3.02 0.91 -0.28
C PRO A 117 2.02 -0.15 -0.78
N GLN A 118 0.94 0.30 -1.41
CA GLN A 118 -0.12 -0.59 -1.93
C GLN A 118 0.42 -1.71 -2.83
N ILE A 119 1.48 -1.42 -3.59
CA ILE A 119 2.12 -2.39 -4.50
C ILE A 119 2.76 -3.58 -3.78
N ILE A 120 3.17 -3.45 -2.51
CA ILE A 120 3.82 -4.56 -1.77
C ILE A 120 2.88 -5.36 -0.87
N ILE A 121 1.68 -4.84 -0.59
CA ILE A 121 0.68 -5.52 0.26
C ILE A 121 0.32 -6.91 -0.27
N PRO A 122 0.05 -7.11 -1.57
CA PRO A 122 -0.25 -8.44 -2.11
C PRO A 122 0.89 -9.44 -1.85
N PHE A 123 2.14 -9.02 -2.00
CA PHE A 123 3.30 -9.87 -1.77
C PHE A 123 3.45 -10.24 -0.29
N ALA A 124 3.29 -9.28 0.63
CA ALA A 124 3.35 -9.55 2.06
C ALA A 124 2.21 -10.45 2.54
N LEU A 125 0.98 -10.27 2.04
CA LEU A 125 -0.16 -11.15 2.35
C LEU A 125 0.03 -12.56 1.80
N SER A 126 0.52 -12.69 0.57
CA SER A 126 0.85 -13.98 -0.05
C SER A 126 1.94 -14.72 0.75
N GLY A 127 3.02 -14.01 1.09
CA GLY A 127 4.14 -14.59 1.85
C GLY A 127 3.72 -14.99 3.26
N LEU A 128 2.94 -14.14 3.94
CA LEU A 128 2.39 -14.45 5.25
C LEU A 128 1.50 -15.70 5.21
N GLY A 129 0.58 -15.78 4.24
CA GLY A 129 -0.27 -16.95 4.09
C GLY A 129 0.52 -18.23 3.81
N ALA A 130 1.56 -18.16 2.98
CA ALA A 130 2.42 -19.31 2.70
C ALA A 130 3.23 -19.76 3.94
N ALA A 131 3.81 -18.81 4.68
CA ALA A 131 4.55 -19.11 5.91
C ALA A 131 3.64 -19.71 6.99
N GLN A 132 2.38 -19.25 7.08
CA GLN A 132 1.38 -19.82 7.98
C GLN A 132 0.97 -21.23 7.55
N GLU A 133 0.70 -21.43 6.27
CA GLU A 133 0.34 -22.73 5.73
C GLU A 133 1.44 -23.79 5.98
N ASP A 134 2.69 -23.46 5.67
CA ASP A 134 3.82 -24.38 5.81
C ASP A 134 4.20 -24.69 7.26
N SER A 135 3.81 -23.81 8.19
CA SER A 135 3.95 -24.04 9.63
C SER A 135 2.73 -24.71 10.27
N GLY A 136 1.68 -24.99 9.49
CA GLY A 136 0.45 -25.62 9.96
C GLY A 136 -0.57 -24.67 10.61
N ASP A 137 -0.32 -23.36 10.61
CA ASP A 137 -1.30 -22.33 10.99
C ASP A 137 -2.32 -22.13 9.85
N TYR A 138 -3.15 -23.15 9.61
CA TYR A 138 -4.13 -23.12 8.53
C TYR A 138 -5.20 -22.04 8.71
N ALA A 139 -5.61 -21.78 9.95
CA ALA A 139 -6.57 -20.72 10.26
C ALA A 139 -6.01 -19.34 9.88
N GLY A 140 -4.77 -19.05 10.28
CA GLY A 140 -4.12 -17.82 9.91
C GLY A 140 -3.84 -17.71 8.40
N ALA A 141 -3.46 -18.81 7.75
CA ALA A 141 -3.27 -18.84 6.30
C ALA A 141 -4.56 -18.48 5.54
N ILE A 142 -5.70 -19.05 5.95
CA ILE A 142 -7.03 -18.70 5.42
C ILE A 142 -7.28 -17.20 5.56
N ASP A 143 -7.04 -16.61 6.72
CA ASP A 143 -7.25 -15.17 6.93
C ASP A 143 -6.39 -14.31 6.00
N SER A 144 -5.11 -14.65 5.86
CA SER A 144 -4.17 -13.93 4.98
C SER A 144 -4.57 -14.04 3.51
N TYR A 145 -4.90 -15.25 3.04
CA TYR A 145 -5.34 -15.47 1.65
C TYR A 145 -6.71 -14.86 1.36
N LYS A 146 -7.65 -14.84 2.32
CA LYS A 146 -8.93 -14.12 2.18
C LYS A 146 -8.73 -12.61 2.08
N LYS A 147 -7.85 -12.03 2.91
CA LYS A 147 -7.48 -10.61 2.81
C LYS A 147 -6.88 -10.28 1.44
N PHE A 148 -6.03 -11.17 0.90
CA PHE A 148 -5.50 -11.01 -0.45
C PHE A 148 -6.64 -11.03 -1.48
N THR A 149 -7.43 -12.09 -1.52
CA THR A 149 -8.43 -12.31 -2.58
C THR A 149 -9.58 -11.30 -2.54
N SER A 150 -9.89 -10.73 -1.37
CA SER A 150 -10.90 -9.68 -1.23
C SER A 150 -10.42 -8.31 -1.68
N ASN A 151 -9.14 -7.98 -1.44
CA ASN A 151 -8.60 -6.64 -1.72
C ASN A 151 -7.82 -6.55 -3.04
N HIS A 152 -7.37 -7.68 -3.58
CA HIS A 152 -6.52 -7.79 -4.76
C HIS A 152 -6.97 -8.92 -5.72
N PRO A 153 -8.27 -9.01 -6.08
CA PRO A 153 -8.81 -10.12 -6.88
C PRO A 153 -8.25 -10.19 -8.31
N ASP A 154 -7.74 -9.08 -8.82
CA ASP A 154 -7.19 -8.86 -10.17
C ASP A 154 -5.65 -8.89 -10.22
N HIS A 155 -4.99 -9.06 -9.07
CA HIS A 155 -3.53 -9.13 -9.02
C HIS A 155 -3.01 -10.39 -9.74
N ILE A 156 -1.81 -10.30 -10.33
CA ILE A 156 -1.19 -11.41 -11.09
C ILE A 156 -1.05 -12.72 -10.29
N LEU A 157 -0.94 -12.61 -8.97
CA LEU A 157 -0.86 -13.77 -8.06
C LEU A 157 -2.24 -14.34 -7.68
N ALA A 158 -3.34 -13.65 -7.96
CA ALA A 158 -4.68 -14.03 -7.51
C ALA A 158 -5.06 -15.49 -7.84
N PRO A 159 -4.83 -16.02 -9.06
CA PRO A 159 -5.16 -17.42 -9.35
C PRO A 159 -4.46 -18.40 -8.41
N LYS A 160 -3.17 -18.18 -8.13
CA LYS A 160 -2.38 -18.99 -7.20
C LYS A 160 -2.91 -18.86 -5.77
N ILE A 161 -3.28 -17.65 -5.33
CA ILE A 161 -3.78 -17.44 -3.96
C ILE A 161 -5.17 -18.06 -3.77
N TYR A 162 -6.04 -17.99 -4.77
CA TYR A 162 -7.31 -18.71 -4.72
C TYR A 162 -7.10 -20.22 -4.64
N GLU A 163 -6.16 -20.79 -5.42
CA GLU A 163 -5.84 -22.22 -5.33
C GLU A 163 -5.30 -22.59 -3.94
N SER A 164 -4.35 -21.82 -3.40
CA SER A 164 -3.85 -22.03 -2.03
C SER A 164 -4.96 -21.94 -0.99
N LEU A 165 -5.87 -20.98 -1.10
CA LEU A 165 -7.01 -20.86 -0.18
C LEU A 165 -7.92 -22.08 -0.24
N ALA A 166 -8.27 -22.57 -1.44
CA ALA A 166 -9.07 -23.78 -1.60
C ALA A 166 -8.37 -25.01 -1.01
N ARG A 167 -7.06 -25.16 -1.28
CA ARG A 167 -6.24 -26.25 -0.74
C ARG A 167 -6.16 -26.22 0.79
N VAL A 168 -5.98 -25.06 1.41
CA VAL A 168 -5.96 -24.94 2.88
C VAL A 168 -7.33 -25.26 3.47
N TYR A 169 -8.43 -24.89 2.81
CA TYR A 169 -9.77 -25.33 3.22
C TYR A 169 -9.94 -26.86 3.13
N GLU A 170 -9.47 -27.51 2.07
CA GLU A 170 -9.48 -28.98 1.97
C GLU A 170 -8.70 -29.64 3.12
N ILE A 171 -7.47 -29.17 3.38
CA ILE A 171 -6.62 -29.68 4.46
C ILE A 171 -7.30 -29.51 5.81
N SER A 172 -7.96 -28.36 6.01
CA SER A 172 -8.72 -28.04 7.22
C SER A 172 -10.11 -28.71 7.28
N LYS A 173 -10.43 -29.62 6.34
CA LYS A 173 -11.70 -30.35 6.23
C LYS A 173 -12.94 -29.46 6.01
N ASN A 174 -12.76 -28.21 5.63
CA ASN A 174 -13.85 -27.32 5.25
C ASN A 174 -14.13 -27.46 3.75
N LEU A 175 -14.71 -28.60 3.36
CA LEU A 175 -14.87 -28.97 1.95
C LEU A 175 -15.86 -28.07 1.21
N ASP A 176 -16.88 -27.55 1.90
CA ASP A 176 -17.87 -26.66 1.30
C ASP A 176 -17.22 -25.31 0.94
N ALA A 177 -16.42 -24.72 1.85
CA ALA A 177 -15.66 -23.52 1.53
C ALA A 177 -14.63 -23.77 0.42
N ALA A 178 -13.98 -24.95 0.38
CA ALA A 178 -13.07 -25.30 -0.71
C ALA A 178 -13.78 -25.30 -2.07
N LYS A 179 -14.98 -25.91 -2.15
CA LYS A 179 -15.81 -25.92 -3.37
C LYS A 179 -16.16 -24.52 -3.84
N GLU A 180 -16.61 -23.64 -2.95
CA GLU A 180 -16.92 -22.25 -3.29
C GLU A 180 -15.71 -21.53 -3.92
N ILE A 181 -14.50 -21.77 -3.40
CA ILE A 181 -13.29 -21.17 -3.96
C ILE A 181 -12.95 -21.79 -5.32
N TYR A 182 -13.12 -23.10 -5.51
CA TYR A 182 -12.93 -23.72 -6.82
C TYR A 182 -13.91 -23.19 -7.86
N GLU A 183 -15.18 -23.00 -7.52
CA GLU A 183 -16.17 -22.35 -8.42
C GLU A 183 -15.73 -20.94 -8.81
N LYS A 184 -15.20 -20.17 -7.86
CA LYS A 184 -14.64 -18.84 -8.14
C LYS A 184 -13.47 -18.90 -9.12
N ILE A 185 -12.53 -19.84 -8.95
CA ILE A 185 -11.40 -20.01 -9.88
C ILE A 185 -11.91 -20.32 -11.29
N ILE A 186 -12.88 -21.23 -11.41
CA ILE A 186 -13.47 -21.64 -12.70
C ILE A 186 -14.17 -20.45 -13.38
N THR A 187 -14.85 -19.62 -12.60
CA THR A 187 -15.60 -18.46 -13.10
C THR A 187 -14.68 -17.30 -13.48
N MET A 188 -13.68 -17.00 -12.64
CA MET A 188 -12.78 -15.86 -12.82
C MET A 188 -11.67 -16.12 -13.84
N PHE A 189 -11.26 -17.39 -14.02
CA PHE A 189 -10.13 -17.76 -14.87
C PHE A 189 -10.48 -18.91 -15.86
N PRO A 190 -11.60 -18.84 -16.61
CA PRO A 190 -12.26 -19.98 -17.26
C PRO A 190 -11.41 -20.78 -18.25
N ASP A 191 -10.47 -20.13 -18.94
CA ASP A 191 -9.60 -20.71 -19.97
C ASP A 191 -8.16 -20.94 -19.50
N SER A 192 -7.96 -21.00 -18.18
CA SER A 192 -6.63 -21.21 -17.58
C SER A 192 -6.44 -22.65 -17.09
N LEU A 193 -5.16 -23.05 -16.92
CA LEU A 193 -4.81 -24.30 -16.25
C LEU A 193 -5.38 -24.35 -14.81
N TRP A 194 -5.48 -23.19 -14.14
CA TRP A 194 -6.09 -23.09 -12.81
C TRP A 194 -7.56 -23.54 -12.81
N ALA A 195 -8.34 -23.13 -13.80
CA ALA A 195 -9.74 -23.56 -13.92
C ALA A 195 -9.87 -25.04 -14.29
N GLN A 196 -8.94 -25.61 -15.07
CA GLN A 196 -8.92 -27.05 -15.34
C GLN A 196 -8.65 -27.85 -14.05
N ASN A 197 -7.62 -27.45 -13.29
CA ASN A 197 -7.30 -28.08 -12.00
C ASN A 197 -8.45 -27.94 -10.99
N ALA A 198 -9.03 -26.74 -10.90
CA ALA A 198 -10.16 -26.46 -10.02
C ALA A 198 -11.40 -27.29 -10.37
N ARG A 199 -11.72 -27.49 -11.66
CA ARG A 199 -12.80 -28.38 -12.11
C ARG A 199 -12.59 -29.81 -11.61
N GLY A 200 -11.39 -30.35 -11.77
CA GLY A 200 -11.05 -31.69 -11.29
C GLY A 200 -11.20 -31.83 -9.78
N ARG A 201 -10.70 -30.85 -9.01
CA ARG A 201 -10.84 -30.82 -7.54
C ARG A 201 -12.30 -30.68 -7.11
N TYR A 202 -13.04 -29.76 -7.71
CA TYR A 202 -14.46 -29.56 -7.43
C TYR A 202 -15.28 -30.84 -7.62
N GLN A 203 -15.10 -31.54 -8.75
CA GLN A 203 -15.79 -32.80 -9.03
C GLN A 203 -15.42 -33.92 -8.06
N ALA A 204 -14.16 -33.99 -7.60
CA ALA A 204 -13.74 -34.96 -6.60
C ALA A 204 -14.40 -34.71 -5.24
N LEU A 205 -14.63 -33.45 -4.87
CA LEU A 205 -15.28 -33.07 -3.61
C LEU A 205 -16.81 -33.13 -3.67
N ALA A 206 -17.39 -32.99 -4.86
CA ALA A 206 -18.81 -33.12 -5.12
C ALA A 206 -19.06 -34.44 -5.88
N PRO A 207 -19.04 -35.61 -5.21
CA PRO A 207 -19.35 -36.86 -5.90
C PRO A 207 -20.71 -36.66 -6.57
N MET A 208 -20.75 -36.84 -7.89
CA MET A 208 -22.00 -36.73 -8.65
C MET A 208 -23.06 -37.59 -7.96
N PRO A 209 -24.31 -37.13 -7.81
CA PRO A 209 -25.40 -38.07 -7.57
C PRO A 209 -25.32 -39.09 -8.71
N PHE A 210 -25.18 -40.37 -8.35
CA PHE A 210 -25.09 -41.54 -9.24
C PHE A 210 -25.56 -41.22 -10.67
N GLN A 211 -24.64 -41.21 -11.64
CA GLN A 211 -25.07 -41.36 -13.03
C GLN A 211 -25.80 -42.71 -13.10
N GLU A 212 -27.12 -42.68 -13.26
CA GLU A 212 -27.92 -43.86 -13.51
C GLU A 212 -27.30 -44.63 -14.68
N LYS A 213 -27.11 -45.94 -14.48
CA LYS A 213 -26.59 -46.86 -15.49
C LYS A 213 -27.36 -46.69 -16.82
N PRO A 214 -26.70 -46.83 -17.97
CA PRO A 214 -27.39 -46.74 -19.25
C PRO A 214 -28.44 -47.86 -19.34
N LYS A 215 -29.63 -47.51 -19.83
CA LYS A 215 -30.63 -48.48 -20.31
C LYS A 215 -30.22 -48.99 -21.68
#